data_AF-A0A512CA15-F1
#
_entry.id   AF-A0A512CA15-F1
#
_cell.length_a   1.000
_cell.length_b   1.000
_cell.length_c   1.000
_cell.angle_alpha   90.00
_cell.angle_beta   90.00
_cell.angle_gamma   90.00
#
_symmetry.space_group_name_H-M   'P 1'
#
loop_
_entity.id
_entity.type
_entity.pdbx_description
1 polymer ?
#
loop_
_entity_poly.entity_id
_entity_poly.type
_entity_poly.pdbx_seq_one_letter_code
_entity_poly.pdbx_strand_id
1 'polypeptide(L)'
;MKKFTYLILFSLSICFSCDIFDGPDNTCSVSDPINDLPWLNTIQQSYESGEMSEYNYIGQGTYNGETVFYFASCCPLCNWALIIQDCSGDRIEGNYTLEDLEDKKVIWKSADSECFN
;
A
#
# COMPACT_ATOMS: atom_id res chain seq x y z
N MET A 1 11.48 24.00 -53.98
CA MET A 1 11.89 23.26 -52.77
C MET A 1 11.53 24.10 -51.53
N LYS A 2 10.30 24.02 -51.02
CA LYS A 2 9.82 24.77 -49.82
C LYS A 2 8.35 24.41 -49.50
N LYS A 3 7.99 23.11 -49.52
CA LYS A 3 6.60 22.69 -49.19
C LYS A 3 6.49 21.39 -48.38
N PHE A 4 7.61 20.71 -48.08
CA PHE A 4 7.58 19.45 -47.33
C PHE A 4 7.85 19.60 -45.82
N THR A 5 8.19 20.80 -45.35
CA THR A 5 8.57 21.01 -43.94
C THR A 5 7.36 21.11 -42.99
N TYR A 6 6.14 21.26 -43.51
CA TYR A 6 4.93 21.39 -42.67
C TYR A 6 4.24 20.08 -42.31
N LEU A 7 4.62 18.95 -42.93
CA LEU A 7 3.96 17.65 -42.69
C LEU A 7 4.55 16.87 -41.49
N ILE A 8 5.69 17.29 -40.96
CA ILE A 8 6.36 16.60 -39.84
C ILE A 8 5.88 17.14 -38.48
N LEU A 9 5.27 18.33 -38.43
CA LEU A 9 4.86 18.97 -37.18
C LEU A 9 3.50 18.51 -36.63
N PHE A 10 2.76 17.68 -37.35
CA PHE A 10 1.42 17.21 -36.95
C PHE A 10 1.41 15.78 -36.37
N SER A 11 2.54 15.09 -36.39
CA SER A 11 2.63 13.66 -36.04
C SER A 11 3.13 13.37 -34.63
N LEU A 12 3.49 14.38 -33.83
CA LEU A 12 4.06 14.18 -32.47
C LEU A 12 3.05 14.39 -31.33
N SER A 13 1.77 14.59 -31.62
CA SER A 13 0.76 14.93 -30.61
C SER A 13 -0.12 13.77 -30.13
N ILE A 14 0.20 12.51 -30.45
CA ILE A 14 -0.71 11.36 -30.17
C ILE A 14 -0.07 10.26 -29.30
N CYS A 15 0.80 10.62 -28.34
CA CYS A 15 1.36 9.63 -27.40
C CYS A 15 1.13 9.94 -25.91
N PHE A 16 0.15 10.77 -25.57
CA PHE A 16 -0.33 10.87 -24.18
C PHE A 16 -1.84 10.60 -24.13
N SER A 17 -2.24 9.39 -24.54
CA SER A 17 -3.42 8.78 -23.93
C SER A 17 -2.92 8.11 -22.67
N CYS A 18 -2.83 8.87 -21.59
CA CYS A 18 -2.87 8.27 -20.27
C CYS A 18 -4.28 7.71 -20.15
N ASP A 19 -4.43 6.39 -20.00
CA ASP A 19 -5.72 5.82 -19.65
C ASP A 19 -6.13 6.45 -18.32
N ILE A 20 -7.10 7.38 -18.40
CA ILE A 20 -7.74 7.93 -17.22
C ILE A 20 -8.58 6.79 -16.67
N PHE A 21 -8.04 6.13 -15.65
CA PHE A 21 -8.69 5.09 -14.89
C PHE A 21 -9.97 5.67 -14.27
N ASP A 22 -11.12 5.18 -14.71
CA ASP A 22 -12.42 5.50 -14.13
C ASP A 22 -12.59 4.71 -12.81
N GLY A 23 -12.21 5.33 -11.69
CA GLY A 23 -12.47 4.88 -10.33
C GLY A 23 -12.21 6.03 -9.35
N PRO A 24 -12.84 6.07 -8.16
CA PRO A 24 -12.49 7.08 -7.16
C PRO A 24 -10.99 6.98 -6.89
N ASP A 25 -10.34 8.15 -6.82
CA ASP A 25 -8.90 8.39 -6.78
C ASP A 25 -8.21 7.87 -5.49
N ASN A 26 -8.50 6.62 -5.11
CA ASN A 26 -7.96 5.89 -3.96
C ASN A 26 -6.77 5.05 -4.45
N THR A 27 -5.76 5.69 -5.05
CA THR A 27 -4.62 4.95 -5.57
C THR A 27 -3.64 4.65 -4.43
N CYS A 28 -3.48 3.37 -4.09
CA CYS A 28 -2.50 2.90 -3.10
C CYS A 28 -1.05 2.99 -3.61
N SER A 29 -0.89 3.47 -4.83
CA SER A 29 0.38 3.63 -5.55
C SER A 29 1.09 4.93 -5.16
N VAL A 30 1.14 5.23 -3.86
CA VAL A 30 1.90 6.35 -3.30
C VAL A 30 3.33 5.91 -2.97
N SER A 31 4.25 6.86 -2.95
CA SER A 31 5.67 6.58 -2.68
C SER A 31 5.92 6.16 -1.24
N ASP A 32 5.23 6.78 -0.29
CA ASP A 32 5.39 6.54 1.14
C ASP A 32 4.01 6.37 1.79
N PRO A 33 3.45 5.14 1.77
CA PRO A 33 2.10 4.92 2.27
C PRO A 33 1.87 5.37 3.71
N ILE A 34 2.89 5.28 4.57
CA ILE A 34 2.77 5.67 5.97
C ILE A 34 2.56 7.18 6.12
N ASN A 35 3.18 7.99 5.26
CA ASN A 35 3.07 9.45 5.32
C ASN A 35 2.01 10.02 4.36
N ASP A 36 1.74 9.33 3.26
CA ASP A 36 0.86 9.79 2.18
C ASP A 36 -0.61 9.35 2.39
N LEU A 37 -0.87 8.32 3.21
CA LEU A 37 -2.23 7.85 3.55
C LEU A 37 -2.59 8.23 5.01
N PRO A 38 -3.45 9.24 5.24
CA PRO A 38 -3.73 9.75 6.59
C PRO A 38 -4.32 8.70 7.55
N TRP A 39 -5.17 7.80 7.02
CA TRP A 39 -5.77 6.73 7.82
C TRP A 39 -4.71 5.72 8.29
N LEU A 40 -3.73 5.41 7.43
CA LEU A 40 -2.65 4.49 7.75
C LEU A 40 -1.66 5.10 8.73
N ASN A 41 -1.35 6.40 8.57
CA ASN A 41 -0.53 7.16 9.51
C ASN A 41 -1.14 7.14 10.92
N THR A 42 -2.46 7.29 11.03
CA THR A 42 -3.17 7.26 12.32
C THR A 42 -3.01 5.90 13.00
N ILE A 43 -3.12 4.80 12.25
CA ILE A 43 -2.91 3.44 12.78
C ILE A 43 -1.45 3.25 13.20
N GLN A 44 -0.50 3.71 12.38
CA GLN A 44 0.93 3.66 12.69
C GLN A 44 1.24 4.35 14.02
N GLN A 45 0.76 5.58 14.23
CA GLN A 45 0.96 6.31 15.49
C GLN A 45 0.34 5.58 16.69
N SER A 46 -0.82 4.95 16.50
CA SER A 46 -1.46 4.12 17.53
C SER A 46 -0.60 2.92 17.90
N TYR A 47 0.02 2.26 16.91
CA TYR A 47 0.91 1.13 17.14
C TYR A 47 2.22 1.54 17.79
N GLU A 48 2.79 2.69 17.39
CA GLU A 48 4.03 3.21 17.96
C GLU A 48 3.90 3.60 19.43
N SER A 49 2.76 4.19 19.80
CA SER A 49 2.48 4.63 21.17
C SER A 49 1.83 3.56 22.06
N GLY A 50 1.44 2.42 21.46
CA GLY A 50 0.75 1.34 22.15
C GLY A 50 1.68 0.44 22.98
N GLU A 51 1.08 -0.28 23.92
CA GLU A 51 1.75 -1.42 24.57
C GLU A 51 2.00 -2.50 23.50
N MET A 52 3.15 -3.18 23.57
CA MET A 52 3.58 -4.21 22.60
C MET A 52 3.96 -3.65 21.21
N SER A 53 4.32 -2.37 21.12
CA SER A 53 4.76 -1.75 19.85
C SER A 53 5.96 -2.48 19.23
N GLU A 54 6.83 -3.08 20.04
CA GLU A 54 7.98 -3.89 19.63
C GLU A 54 7.56 -5.15 18.85
N TYR A 55 6.33 -5.63 19.05
CA TYR A 55 5.80 -6.82 18.39
C TYR A 55 4.89 -6.53 17.21
N ASN A 56 4.51 -5.28 16.97
CA ASN A 56 3.57 -4.91 15.91
C ASN A 56 4.31 -4.40 14.68
N TYR A 57 3.81 -4.74 13.50
CA TYR A 57 4.32 -4.20 12.24
C TYR A 57 3.20 -4.04 11.22
N ILE A 58 3.43 -3.12 10.30
CA ILE A 58 2.54 -2.80 9.20
C ILE A 58 3.25 -3.18 7.91
N GLY A 59 2.55 -3.90 7.06
CA GLY A 59 3.03 -4.24 5.74
C GLY A 59 2.04 -3.88 4.65
N GLN A 60 2.55 -3.94 3.43
CA GLN A 60 1.80 -3.79 2.20
C GLN A 60 1.97 -5.09 1.40
N GLY A 61 0.90 -5.58 0.80
CA GLY A 61 0.93 -6.75 -0.08
C GLY A 61 -0.21 -6.70 -1.09
N THR A 62 -0.38 -7.81 -1.78
CA THR A 62 -1.44 -7.99 -2.78
C THR A 62 -2.38 -9.08 -2.31
N TYR A 63 -3.69 -8.81 -2.33
CA TYR A 63 -4.75 -9.78 -2.05
C TYR A 63 -5.78 -9.73 -3.17
N ASN A 64 -6.04 -10.86 -3.82
CA ASN A 64 -6.94 -10.95 -5.00
C ASN A 64 -6.62 -9.94 -6.12
N GLY A 65 -5.33 -9.63 -6.33
CA GLY A 65 -4.87 -8.67 -7.33
C GLY A 65 -4.96 -7.20 -6.92
N GLU A 66 -5.45 -6.90 -5.72
CA GLU A 66 -5.56 -5.55 -5.19
C GLU A 66 -4.50 -5.28 -4.11
N THR A 67 -4.01 -4.04 -4.05
CA THR A 67 -3.10 -3.63 -2.97
C THR A 67 -3.86 -3.54 -1.66
N VAL A 68 -3.33 -4.20 -0.63
CA VAL A 68 -3.85 -4.15 0.73
C VAL A 68 -2.76 -3.78 1.72
N PHE A 69 -3.16 -3.22 2.84
CA PHE A 69 -2.30 -3.03 4.01
C PHE A 69 -2.67 -4.07 5.06
N TYR A 70 -1.65 -4.72 5.59
CA TYR A 70 -1.82 -5.74 6.61
C TYR A 70 -1.16 -5.34 7.92
N PHE A 71 -1.83 -5.65 9.01
CA PHE A 71 -1.43 -5.35 10.38
C PHE A 71 -1.23 -6.66 11.11
N ALA A 72 0.01 -6.91 11.51
CA ALA A 72 0.43 -8.18 12.04
C ALA A 72 1.22 -8.00 13.32
N SER A 73 1.29 -9.08 14.10
CA SER A 73 2.15 -9.16 15.28
C SER A 73 3.09 -10.35 15.16
N CYS A 74 4.28 -10.27 15.74
CA CYS A 74 5.16 -11.44 15.91
C CYS A 74 5.17 -11.96 17.35
N CYS A 75 4.31 -11.45 18.23
CA CYS A 75 4.26 -11.86 19.63
C CYS A 75 3.88 -13.35 19.76
N PRO A 76 4.78 -14.22 20.25
CA PRO A 76 4.56 -15.67 20.27
C PRO A 76 3.56 -16.12 21.33
N LEU A 77 3.28 -15.27 22.32
CA LEU A 77 2.36 -15.55 23.44
C LEU A 77 1.04 -14.78 23.32
N CYS A 78 0.86 -13.99 22.26
CA CYS A 78 -0.34 -13.19 22.04
C CYS A 78 -1.33 -13.94 21.15
N ASN A 79 -2.61 -13.86 21.48
CA ASN A 79 -3.66 -14.27 20.58
C ASN A 79 -3.99 -13.11 19.63
N TRP A 80 -3.29 -13.05 18.49
CA TRP A 80 -3.50 -12.03 17.46
C TRP A 80 -4.01 -12.68 16.17
N ALA A 81 -4.68 -11.89 15.35
CA ALA A 81 -5.14 -12.29 14.02
C ALA A 81 -4.67 -11.24 13.00
N LEU A 82 -4.38 -11.68 11.79
CA LEU A 82 -4.04 -10.77 10.70
C LEU A 82 -5.24 -9.89 10.39
N ILE A 83 -5.00 -8.59 10.32
CA ILE A 83 -5.98 -7.63 9.84
C ILE A 83 -5.50 -7.16 8.47
N ILE A 84 -6.40 -7.14 7.50
CA ILE A 84 -6.14 -6.53 6.20
C ILE A 84 -7.15 -5.41 5.94
N GLN A 85 -6.68 -4.31 5.38
CA GLN A 85 -7.51 -3.19 4.93
C GLN A 85 -7.20 -2.89 3.47
N ASP A 86 -8.23 -2.51 2.74
CA ASP A 86 -8.10 -2.05 1.36
C ASP A 86 -7.48 -0.65 1.29
N CYS A 87 -7.49 -0.08 0.10
CA CYS A 87 -6.91 1.24 -0.12
C CYS A 87 -7.62 2.40 0.57
N SER A 88 -8.93 2.22 0.78
CA SER A 88 -9.78 3.21 1.44
C SER A 88 -9.62 3.18 2.96
N GLY A 89 -8.88 2.20 3.49
CA GLY A 89 -8.80 1.91 4.92
C GLY A 89 -9.98 1.08 5.42
N ASP A 90 -10.75 0.48 4.51
CA ASP A 90 -11.87 -0.38 4.88
C ASP A 90 -11.35 -1.79 5.16
N ARG A 91 -11.81 -2.36 6.28
CA ARG A 91 -11.46 -3.72 6.66
C ARG A 91 -12.08 -4.71 5.67
N ILE A 92 -11.27 -5.61 5.14
CA ILE A 92 -11.77 -6.77 4.40
C ILE A 92 -12.07 -7.86 5.44
N GLU A 93 -13.32 -8.31 5.49
CA GLU A 93 -13.79 -9.26 6.50
C GLU A 93 -13.48 -10.71 6.11
N GLY A 94 -12.81 -11.43 7.02
CA GLY A 94 -12.47 -12.83 6.84
C GLY A 94 -11.39 -13.28 7.82
N ASN A 95 -10.98 -14.55 7.66
CA ASN A 95 -9.83 -15.09 8.36
C ASN A 95 -8.70 -15.26 7.34
N TYR A 96 -7.64 -14.48 7.51
CA TYR A 96 -6.51 -14.41 6.60
C TYR A 96 -5.23 -14.71 7.35
N THR A 97 -4.27 -15.22 6.61
CA THR A 97 -2.91 -15.46 7.04
C THR A 97 -1.95 -14.70 6.14
N LEU A 98 -0.69 -14.58 6.57
CA LEU A 98 0.32 -13.96 5.74
C LEU A 98 0.58 -14.76 4.44
N GLU A 99 0.18 -16.04 4.38
CA GLU A 99 0.32 -16.90 3.20
C GLU A 99 -0.68 -16.52 2.09
N ASP A 100 -1.81 -15.90 2.45
CA ASP A 100 -2.83 -15.46 1.50
C ASP A 100 -2.45 -14.18 0.73
N LEU A 101 -1.34 -13.54 1.14
CA LEU A 101 -0.87 -12.28 0.56
C LEU A 101 0.34 -12.50 -0.35
N GLU A 102 0.33 -11.86 -1.51
CA GLU A 102 1.45 -11.81 -2.45
C GLU A 102 2.27 -10.52 -2.26
N ASP A 103 3.49 -10.47 -2.82
CA ASP A 103 4.36 -9.28 -2.85
C ASP A 103 4.52 -8.49 -1.54
N LYS A 104 4.48 -9.22 -0.42
CA LYS A 104 4.53 -8.65 0.93
C LYS A 104 5.83 -7.88 1.16
N LYS A 105 5.69 -6.68 1.70
CA LYS A 105 6.80 -5.88 2.25
C LYS A 105 6.38 -5.25 3.57
N VAL A 106 7.27 -5.28 4.55
CA VAL A 106 7.11 -4.48 5.77
C VAL A 106 7.37 -3.02 5.41
N ILE A 107 6.41 -2.15 5.68
CA ILE A 107 6.50 -0.71 5.42
C ILE A 107 6.69 0.10 6.70
N TRP A 108 6.37 -0.48 7.86
CA TRP A 108 6.68 0.09 9.15
C TRP A 108 6.82 -0.98 10.23
N LYS A 109 7.75 -0.74 11.15
CA LYS A 109 7.88 -1.39 12.45
C LYS A 109 8.56 -0.43 13.41
N SER A 110 8.38 -0.63 14.71
CA SER A 110 9.05 0.15 15.75
C SER A 110 10.58 0.01 15.68
N ALA A 111 11.30 1.00 16.21
CA ALA A 111 12.77 1.04 16.18
C ALA A 111 13.40 -0.10 16.99
N ASP A 112 12.71 -0.54 18.04
CA ASP A 112 13.03 -1.65 18.93
C ASP A 112 12.30 -2.95 18.56
N SER A 113 11.82 -3.06 17.32
CA SER A 113 11.01 -4.20 16.91
C SER A 113 11.71 -5.55 17.10
N GLU A 114 11.01 -6.46 17.75
CA GLU A 114 11.37 -7.87 17.94
C GLU A 114 10.97 -8.74 16.73
N CYS A 115 10.29 -8.15 15.74
CA CYS A 115 9.88 -8.86 14.53
C CYS A 115 11.01 -8.92 13.51
N PHE A 116 11.45 -10.16 13.23
CA PHE A 116 12.41 -10.47 12.17
C PHE A 116 11.76 -10.29 10.79
N ASN A 117 12.52 -9.72 9.85
CA ASN A 117 12.12 -9.55 8.45
C ASN A 117 12.36 -10.82 7.63
#